data_AF-M4B7K6-F1
#
_entry.id   AF-M4B7K6-F1
#
_cell.length_a   1.000
_cell.length_b   1.000
_cell.length_c   1.000
_cell.angle_alpha   90.00
_cell.angle_beta   90.00
_cell.angle_gamma   90.00
#
_symmetry.space_group_name_H-M   'P 1'
#
loop_
_entity.id
_entity.type
_entity.pdbx_description
1 polymer ?
#
loop_
_entity_poly.entity_id
_entity_poly.type
_entity_poly.pdbx_seq_one_letter_code
_entity_poly.pdbx_strand_id
1 'polypeptide(L)'
;MDLLALMKPELQGHDLVKLVTHGQDRPSNDHRYVIDATKIRGLGWKEKVSWQEGLRKTVKWFIRHRHRFTNIDQALEAHPVGCTKTNKLSLR
;
A
#
# COMPACT_ATOMS: atom_id res chain seq x y z
N MET A 1 -8.93 -15.60 -5.15
CA MET A 1 -8.13 -15.05 -6.25
C MET A 1 -6.68 -15.13 -5.82
N ASP A 2 -5.84 -15.78 -6.62
CA ASP A 2 -4.41 -15.87 -6.32
C ASP A 2 -3.67 -14.68 -6.97
N LEU A 3 -3.38 -13.65 -6.18
CA LEU A 3 -2.61 -12.48 -6.61
C LEU A 3 -1.14 -12.82 -6.84
N LEU A 4 -0.62 -13.85 -6.17
CA LEU A 4 0.77 -14.27 -6.32
C LEU A 4 0.98 -14.91 -7.68
N ALA A 5 0.03 -15.73 -8.15
CA ALA A 5 0.03 -16.23 -9.53
C ALA A 5 0.07 -15.11 -10.59
N LEU A 6 -0.51 -13.93 -10.29
CA LEU A 6 -0.45 -12.77 -11.19
C LEU A 6 0.90 -12.04 -11.13
N MET A 7 1.52 -11.95 -9.94
CA MET A 7 2.76 -11.19 -9.72
C MET A 7 4.04 -11.97 -10.02
N LYS A 8 4.05 -13.24 -9.62
CA LYS A 8 5.19 -14.16 -9.67
C LYS A 8 4.69 -15.56 -10.02
N PRO A 9 4.24 -15.79 -11.28
CA PRO A 9 3.75 -17.09 -11.71
C PRO A 9 4.78 -18.21 -11.50
N GLU A 10 6.07 -17.90 -11.50
CA GLU A 10 7.16 -18.83 -11.22
C GLU A 10 7.15 -19.41 -9.79
N LEU A 11 6.44 -18.78 -8.84
CA LEU A 11 6.31 -19.26 -7.47
C LEU A 11 5.05 -20.13 -7.27
N GLN A 12 4.31 -20.42 -8.32
CA GLN A 12 3.10 -21.22 -8.22
C GLN A 12 3.45 -22.67 -7.83
N GLY A 13 2.76 -23.20 -6.82
CA GLY A 13 3.05 -24.52 -6.25
C GLY A 13 4.12 -24.53 -5.15
N HIS A 14 4.77 -23.39 -4.87
CA HIS A 14 5.61 -23.24 -3.68
C HIS A 14 4.76 -23.05 -2.42
N ASP A 15 5.35 -23.36 -1.27
CA ASP A 15 4.75 -23.04 0.03
C ASP A 15 4.74 -21.52 0.27
N LEU A 16 3.62 -20.90 -0.08
CA LEU A 16 3.43 -19.45 -0.04
C LEU A 16 3.56 -18.86 1.37
N VAL A 17 3.38 -19.68 2.42
CA VAL A 17 3.56 -19.24 3.82
C VAL A 17 5.00 -18.78 4.05
N LYS A 18 5.98 -19.40 3.38
CA LYS A 18 7.40 -19.02 3.49
C LYS A 18 7.73 -17.66 2.88
N LEU A 19 6.82 -17.08 2.08
CA LEU A 19 6.99 -15.74 1.51
C LEU A 19 6.58 -14.62 2.49
N VAL A 20 5.99 -14.97 3.64
CA VAL A 20 5.57 -14.02 4.66
C VAL A 20 6.60 -13.98 5.78
N THR A 21 7.07 -12.78 6.13
CA THR A 21 7.95 -12.55 7.28
C THR A 21 7.24 -11.59 8.25
N HIS A 22 7.09 -12.01 9.50
CA HIS A 22 6.48 -11.20 10.56
C HIS A 22 7.56 -10.34 11.23
N GLY A 23 7.41 -9.02 11.16
CA GLY A 23 8.23 -8.06 11.90
C GLY A 23 7.59 -7.68 13.23
N GLN A 24 8.33 -6.91 14.04
CA GLN A 24 7.76 -6.29 15.24
C GLN A 24 6.66 -5.28 14.84
N ASP A 25 5.54 -5.31 15.56
CA ASP A 25 4.45 -4.36 15.32
C ASP A 25 4.84 -2.93 15.72
N ARG A 26 4.15 -1.94 15.14
CA ARG A 26 4.34 -0.54 15.50
C ARG A 26 3.81 -0.30 16.92
N PRO A 27 4.54 0.46 17.79
CA PRO A 27 4.12 0.72 19.18
C PRO A 27 2.71 1.31 19.36
N SER A 28 2.17 1.96 18.33
CA SER A 28 0.85 2.59 18.31
C SER A 28 0.09 2.24 17.03
N ASN A 29 -0.19 0.96 16.83
CA ASN A 29 -0.96 0.48 15.68
C ASN A 29 -2.46 0.40 16.04
N ASP A 30 -3.31 1.17 15.36
CA ASP A 30 -4.75 1.00 15.50
C ASP A 30 -5.18 -0.25 14.73
N HIS A 31 -5.74 -1.25 15.42
CA HIS A 31 -6.01 -2.56 14.82
C HIS A 31 -7.18 -2.55 13.82
N ARG A 32 -8.13 -1.62 13.97
CA ARG A 32 -9.38 -1.67 13.21
C ARG A 32 -9.97 -0.28 12.98
N TYR A 33 -10.11 0.07 11.71
CA TYR A 33 -10.91 1.20 11.25
C TYR A 33 -12.15 0.70 10.52
N VAL A 34 -13.32 1.02 11.02
CA VAL A 34 -14.61 0.67 10.38
C VAL A 34 -15.28 1.95 9.92
N ILE A 35 -15.81 1.92 8.70
CA ILE A 35 -16.59 3.02 8.13
C ILE A 35 -18.00 2.49 7.86
N ASP A 36 -19.00 3.19 8.39
CA ASP A 36 -20.39 2.99 8.00
C ASP A 36 -20.74 3.92 6.81
N ALA A 37 -20.92 3.30 5.63
CA ALA A 37 -21.29 4.01 4.41
C ALA A 37 -22.82 4.08 4.19
N THR A 38 -23.66 3.77 5.18
CA THR A 38 -25.12 3.72 5.00
C THR A 38 -25.70 5.06 4.57
N LYS A 39 -25.24 6.17 5.17
CA LYS A 39 -25.72 7.52 4.82
C LYS A 39 -25.46 7.89 3.36
N ILE A 40 -24.24 7.65 2.84
CA ILE A 40 -23.90 7.98 1.46
C ILE A 40 -24.56 7.03 0.46
N ARG A 41 -24.75 5.76 0.83
CA ARG A 41 -25.54 4.81 0.03
C ARG A 41 -27.00 5.24 -0.12
N GLY A 42 -27.57 5.87 0.92
CA GLY A 42 -28.88 6.51 0.86
C GLY A 42 -28.99 7.63 -0.18
N LEU A 43 -27.86 8.23 -0.59
CA LEU A 43 -27.77 9.23 -1.65
C LEU A 43 -27.57 8.60 -3.05
N GLY A 44 -27.73 7.27 -3.17
CA GLY A 44 -27.55 6.55 -4.42
C GLY A 44 -26.10 6.22 -4.78
N TRP A 45 -25.13 6.60 -3.94
CA TRP A 45 -23.75 6.18 -4.12
C TRP A 45 -23.62 4.67 -3.94
N LYS A 46 -22.87 4.03 -4.83
CA LYS A 46 -22.48 2.62 -4.75
C LYS A 46 -21.06 2.48 -5.22
N GLU A 47 -20.32 1.55 -4.64
CA GLU A 47 -19.02 1.16 -5.14
C GLU A 47 -19.15 0.70 -6.60
N LYS A 48 -18.29 1.23 -7.47
CA LYS A 48 -18.24 0.83 -8.88
C LYS A 48 -17.34 -0.38 -9.12
N VAL A 49 -16.53 -0.75 -8.12
CA VAL A 49 -15.48 -1.76 -8.21
C VAL A 49 -15.51 -2.54 -6.91
N SER A 50 -15.60 -3.88 -7.01
CA SER A 50 -15.51 -4.75 -5.84
C SER A 50 -14.08 -4.78 -5.29
N TRP A 51 -13.92 -5.19 -4.03
CA TRP A 51 -12.60 -5.34 -3.41
C TRP A 51 -11.66 -6.21 -4.25
N GLN A 52 -12.12 -7.39 -4.67
CA GLN A 52 -11.32 -8.34 -5.44
C GLN A 52 -10.92 -7.77 -6.81
N GLU A 53 -11.84 -7.09 -7.48
CA GLU A 53 -11.56 -6.47 -8.79
C GLU A 53 -10.56 -5.31 -8.65
N GLY A 54 -10.78 -4.44 -7.64
CA GLY A 54 -9.92 -3.31 -7.35
C GLY A 54 -8.50 -3.76 -7.06
N LEU A 55 -8.34 -4.73 -6.16
CA LEU A 55 -7.04 -5.27 -5.79
C LEU A 55 -6.32 -5.91 -7.00
N ARG A 56 -7.03 -6.66 -7.84
CA ARG A 56 -6.48 -7.20 -9.10
C ARG A 56 -6.03 -6.10 -10.05
N LYS A 57 -6.82 -5.03 -10.23
CA LYS A 57 -6.47 -3.89 -11.09
C LYS A 57 -5.22 -3.17 -10.58
N THR A 58 -5.14 -2.97 -9.26
CA THR A 58 -3.98 -2.35 -8.59
C THR A 58 -2.71 -3.16 -8.85
N VAL A 59 -2.72 -4.47 -8.62
CA VAL A 59 -1.55 -5.33 -8.88
C VAL A 59 -1.13 -5.28 -10.36
N LYS A 60 -2.08 -5.39 -11.30
CA LYS A 60 -1.77 -5.25 -12.74
C LYS A 60 -1.13 -3.90 -13.07
N TRP A 61 -1.58 -2.83 -12.42
CA TRP A 61 -1.03 -1.50 -12.63
C TRP A 61 0.43 -1.41 -12.15
N PHE A 62 0.75 -1.97 -10.97
CA PHE A 62 2.13 -1.99 -10.45
C PHE A 62 3.08 -2.79 -11.35
N ILE A 63 2.66 -3.97 -11.83
CA ILE A 63 3.47 -4.77 -12.76
C ILE A 63 3.78 -3.99 -14.05
N ARG A 64 2.75 -3.34 -14.62
CA ARG A 64 2.89 -2.53 -15.85
C ARG A 64 3.82 -1.34 -15.67
N HIS A 65 3.78 -0.69 -14.51
CA HIS A 65 4.51 0.54 -14.23
C HIS A 65 5.74 0.35 -13.35
N ARG A 66 6.28 -0.87 -13.26
CA ARG A 66 7.46 -1.20 -12.45
C ARG A 66 8.67 -0.27 -12.69
N HIS A 67 8.80 0.25 -13.91
CA HIS A 67 9.86 1.19 -14.30
C HIS A 67 9.84 2.52 -13.51
N ARG A 68 8.73 2.85 -12.85
CA ARG A 68 8.62 4.05 -12.02
C ARG A 68 9.26 3.90 -10.64
N PHE A 69 9.56 2.66 -10.25
CA PHE A 69 10.01 2.30 -8.90
C PHE A 69 11.38 1.59 -8.93
N THR A 70 12.27 2.03 -9.82
CA THR A 70 13.58 1.39 -10.03
C THR A 70 14.49 1.39 -8.80
N ASN A 71 14.32 2.37 -7.90
CA ASN A 71 14.98 2.40 -6.61
C ASN A 71 13.97 2.83 -5.53
N ILE A 72 13.36 1.86 -4.85
CA ILE A 72 12.45 2.12 -3.73
C ILE A 72 13.18 2.14 -2.39
N ASP A 73 14.45 1.74 -2.33
CA ASP A 73 15.21 1.67 -1.09
C ASP A 73 15.39 3.06 -0.47
N GLN A 74 15.41 4.11 -1.30
CA GLN A 74 15.37 5.50 -0.83
C GLN A 74 14.12 5.84 -0.02
N ALA A 75 12.99 5.16 -0.23
CA ALA A 75 11.78 5.34 0.57
C ALA A 75 11.88 4.65 1.94
N LEU A 76 12.84 3.74 2.12
CA LEU A 76 13.15 3.09 3.39
C LEU A 76 14.12 3.92 4.25
N GLU A 77 14.80 4.89 3.64
CA GLU A 77 15.55 5.90 4.38
C GLU A 77 14.56 6.78 5.16
N ALA A 78 14.59 6.68 6.49
CA ALA A 78 13.91 7.64 7.34
C ALA A 78 14.39 9.05 6.97
N HIS A 79 13.47 10.00 6.80
CA HIS A 79 13.65 11.42 6.44
C HIS A 79 15.10 11.87 6.24
N PRO A 80 15.46 12.51 5.11
CA PRO A 80 16.84 12.83 4.79
C PRO A 80 17.49 13.52 6.00
N VAL A 81 18.51 12.86 6.54
CA VAL A 81 19.39 13.30 7.64
C VAL A 81 20.16 14.60 7.32
N GLY A 82 19.77 15.30 6.25
CA GLY A 82 20.33 16.55 5.76
C GLY A 82 19.31 17.67 5.49
N CYS A 83 18.06 17.62 5.99
CA CYS A 83 17.21 18.83 6.04
C CYS A 83 17.62 19.73 7.22
N THR A 84 18.88 20.15 7.23
CA THR A 84 19.36 21.22 8.10
C THR A 84 18.95 22.55 7.47
N LYS A 85 17.98 23.21 8.11
CA LYS A 85 17.46 24.58 7.84
C LYS A 85 16.28 24.67 6.86
N THR A 86 15.09 24.23 7.30
CA THR A 86 13.88 24.98 6.93
C THR A 86 13.99 26.38 7.54
N ASN A 87 13.82 27.40 6.69
CA ASN A 87 13.98 28.81 7.02
C ASN A 87 13.40 29.16 8.39
N LYS A 88 14.20 29.79 9.26
CA LYS A 88 13.67 30.55 10.39
C LYS A 88 12.75 31.62 9.80
N LEU A 89 11.44 31.39 9.83
CA LEU A 89 10.45 32.46 9.69
C LEU A 89 10.67 33.38 10.89
N SER A 90 11.43 34.44 10.65
CA SER A 90 11.51 35.60 11.54
C SER A 90 10.14 36.27 11.51
N LEU A 91 9.25 35.88 12.42
CA LEU A 91 8.10 36.70 12.77
C LEU A 91 8.65 37.95 13.46
N ARG A 92 8.75 39.04 12.70
CA ARG A 92 8.80 40.40 13.23
C ARG A 92 7.38 40.96 13.23
#